data_AF-A0AB37N6G5-F1
#
_entry.id   AF-A0AB37N6G5-F1
#
_cell.length_a   1.000
_cell.length_b   1.000
_cell.length_c   1.000
_cell.angle_alpha   90.00
_cell.angle_beta   90.00
_cell.angle_gamma   90.00
#
_symmetry.space_group_name_H-M   'P 1'
#
loop_
_entity.id
_entity.type
_entity.pdbx_description
1 polymer ?
#
loop_
_entity_poly.entity_id
_entity_poly.type
_entity_poly.pdbx_seq_one_letter_code
_entity_poly.pdbx_strand_id
1 'polypeptide(L)'
;MKKNRFNLLNAPDELYINPKQFWEEFNQPFLDKAIQRGDDVAMATKPTVENLYIAGTKQLTGFGREYKYLLQHGYAYDVKTSTMKLKK
;
A
#
# COMPACT_ATOMS: atom_id res chain seq x y z
N MET A 1 16.13 5.61 0.21
CA MET A 1 15.81 6.99 -0.28
C MET A 1 16.82 8.03 0.25
N LYS A 2 16.98 9.20 -0.43
CA LYS A 2 17.67 10.35 0.20
C LYS A 2 16.80 10.88 1.36
N LYS A 3 17.42 11.34 2.46
CA LYS A 3 16.69 11.96 3.58
C LYS A 3 15.77 13.08 3.06
N ASN A 4 14.56 13.18 3.62
CA ASN A 4 13.54 14.20 3.35
C ASN A 4 12.93 14.21 1.93
N ARG A 5 12.79 13.04 1.27
CA ARG A 5 12.03 12.93 0.01
C ARG A 5 11.00 11.81 0.10
N PHE A 6 9.84 12.03 -0.54
CA PHE A 6 8.76 11.06 -0.63
C PHE A 6 8.55 10.64 -2.08
N ASN A 7 8.25 9.37 -2.28
CA ASN A 7 7.70 8.88 -3.54
C ASN A 7 6.19 8.80 -3.38
N LEU A 8 5.45 9.35 -4.33
CA LEU A 8 3.99 9.30 -4.36
C LEU A 8 3.56 8.47 -5.55
N LEU A 9 2.71 7.48 -5.31
CA LEU A 9 1.93 6.85 -6.38
C LEU A 9 0.75 7.77 -6.68
N ASN A 10 0.73 8.34 -7.88
CA ASN A 10 -0.38 9.12 -8.39
C ASN A 10 -0.63 8.71 -9.84
N ALA A 11 -1.89 8.52 -10.21
CA ALA A 11 -2.30 8.21 -11.57
C ALA A 11 -3.59 9.00 -11.87
N PRO A 12 -3.74 9.57 -13.07
CA PRO A 12 -5.01 10.15 -13.51
C PRO A 12 -6.15 9.14 -13.47
N ASP A 13 -7.36 9.59 -13.14
CA ASP A 13 -8.56 8.74 -13.06
C ASP A 13 -8.83 7.99 -14.38
N GLU A 14 -8.49 8.58 -15.52
CA GLU A 14 -8.62 7.97 -16.86
C GLU A 14 -7.80 6.68 -17.02
N LEU A 15 -6.75 6.50 -16.22
CA LEU A 15 -5.92 5.28 -16.21
C LEU A 15 -6.49 4.17 -15.32
N TYR A 16 -7.53 4.48 -14.53
CA TYR A 16 -8.24 3.49 -13.75
C TYR A 16 -9.32 2.81 -14.59
N ILE A 17 -9.00 1.65 -15.15
CA ILE A 17 -9.97 0.86 -15.92
C ILE A 17 -10.75 -0.07 -15.00
N ASN A 18 -10.03 -0.84 -14.19
CA ASN A 18 -10.62 -1.73 -13.20
C ASN A 18 -9.61 -2.07 -12.08
N PRO A 19 -10.06 -2.60 -10.93
CA PRO A 19 -9.16 -2.88 -9.80
C PRO A 19 -8.02 -3.85 -10.09
N LYS A 20 -8.22 -4.82 -11.01
CA LYS A 20 -7.20 -5.81 -11.35
C LYS A 20 -6.09 -5.17 -12.17
N GLN A 21 -6.45 -4.48 -13.25
CA GLN A 21 -5.50 -3.78 -14.11
C GLN A 21 -4.73 -2.72 -13.32
N PHE A 22 -5.42 -1.90 -12.53
CA PHE A 22 -4.75 -0.82 -11.80
C PHE A 22 -3.72 -1.37 -10.79
N TRP A 23 -4.04 -2.49 -10.15
CA TRP A 23 -3.10 -3.18 -9.28
C TRP A 23 -1.86 -3.69 -10.03
N GLU A 24 -2.08 -4.41 -11.15
CA GLU A 24 -1.03 -5.08 -11.90
C GLU A 24 -0.07 -4.07 -12.57
N GLU A 25 -0.60 -2.93 -13.02
CA GLU A 25 0.18 -1.94 -13.77
C GLU A 25 0.76 -0.81 -12.89
N PHE A 26 0.10 -0.46 -11.78
CA PHE A 26 0.49 0.69 -10.95
C PHE A 26 0.87 0.31 -9.53
N ASN A 27 -0.05 -0.24 -8.73
CA ASN A 27 0.19 -0.45 -7.30
C ASN A 27 1.33 -1.44 -7.04
N GLN A 28 1.28 -2.63 -7.67
CA GLN A 28 2.27 -3.67 -7.42
C GLN A 28 3.67 -3.25 -7.86
N PRO A 29 3.91 -2.76 -9.10
CA PRO A 29 5.25 -2.33 -9.50
C PRO A 29 5.80 -1.17 -8.65
N PHE A 30 4.94 -0.28 -8.15
CA PHE A 30 5.35 0.79 -7.24
C PHE A 30 5.79 0.24 -5.89
N LEU A 31 4.98 -0.65 -5.29
CA LEU A 31 5.30 -1.28 -4.01
C LEU A 31 6.53 -2.18 -4.11
N ASP A 32 6.70 -2.95 -5.19
CA ASP A 32 7.87 -3.79 -5.41
C ASP A 32 9.16 -2.96 -5.38
N LYS A 33 9.16 -1.81 -6.04
CA LYS A 33 10.30 -0.88 -6.02
C LYS A 33 10.54 -0.29 -4.63
N ALA A 34 9.49 0.00 -3.86
CA ALA A 34 9.63 0.49 -2.48
C ALA A 34 10.19 -0.60 -1.55
N ILE A 35 9.66 -1.82 -1.65
CA ILE A 35 10.10 -3.01 -0.91
C ILE A 35 11.55 -3.34 -1.21
N GLN A 36 11.95 -3.34 -2.50
CA GLN A 36 13.33 -3.60 -2.92
C GLN A 36 14.34 -2.64 -2.26
N ARG A 37 13.94 -1.40 -2.00
CA ARG A 37 14.79 -0.39 -1.35
C ARG A 37 14.70 -0.43 0.18
N GLY A 38 13.77 -1.21 0.74
CA GLY A 38 13.45 -1.21 2.16
C GLY A 38 12.88 0.12 2.63
N ASP A 39 12.13 0.82 1.77
CA ASP A 39 11.54 2.10 2.10
C ASP A 39 10.37 1.92 3.09
N ASP A 40 10.25 2.80 4.08
CA ASP A 40 9.03 2.92 4.90
C ASP A 40 7.89 3.44 4.00
N VAL A 41 6.68 2.87 4.16
CA VAL A 41 5.49 3.29 3.39
C VAL A 41 4.52 4.01 4.32
N ALA A 42 4.30 5.30 4.08
CA ALA A 42 3.35 6.09 4.87
C ALA A 42 1.90 5.73 4.52
N MET A 43 1.07 5.56 5.56
CA MET A 43 -0.33 5.19 5.44
C MET A 43 -1.18 6.39 5.85
N ALA A 44 -1.85 7.03 4.88
CA ALA A 44 -2.77 8.15 5.16
C ALA A 44 -4.05 7.68 5.89
N THR A 45 -4.40 6.40 5.74
CA THR A 45 -5.58 5.77 6.33
C THR A 45 -5.15 4.73 7.36
N LYS A 46 -5.84 4.65 8.50
CA LYS A 46 -5.58 3.61 9.49
C LYS A 46 -6.12 2.26 8.98
N PRO A 47 -5.35 1.15 9.09
CA PRO A 47 -5.77 -0.17 8.62
C PRO A 47 -6.75 -0.84 9.59
N THR A 48 -7.96 -0.28 9.70
CA THR A 48 -9.07 -0.90 10.43
C THR A 48 -9.86 -1.83 9.51
N VAL A 49 -10.71 -2.69 10.09
CA VAL A 49 -11.51 -3.66 9.31
C VAL A 49 -12.36 -2.95 8.25
N GLU A 50 -12.92 -1.80 8.61
CA GLU A 50 -13.81 -1.01 7.75
C GLU A 50 -13.08 -0.42 6.53
N ASN A 51 -11.78 -0.15 6.64
CA ASN A 51 -10.97 0.40 5.55
C ASN A 51 -10.31 -0.70 4.72
N LEU A 52 -10.02 -1.86 5.32
CA LEU A 52 -9.36 -2.97 4.65
C LEU A 52 -10.31 -3.81 3.79
N TYR A 53 -11.57 -3.94 4.20
CA TYR A 53 -12.53 -4.82 3.55
C TYR A 53 -13.73 -4.06 2.98
N ILE A 54 -14.24 -4.52 1.85
CA ILE A 54 -15.50 -4.02 1.30
C ILE A 54 -16.63 -4.42 2.26
N ALA A 55 -17.40 -3.44 2.72
CA ALA A 55 -18.46 -3.61 3.71
C ALA A 55 -19.43 -4.75 3.34
N GLY A 56 -19.75 -5.59 4.32
CA GLY A 56 -20.62 -6.76 4.12
C GLY A 56 -19.98 -7.92 3.36
N THR A 57 -18.68 -7.83 3.03
CA THR A 57 -17.95 -8.88 2.31
C THR A 57 -16.65 -9.26 3.03
N LYS A 58 -15.99 -10.32 2.54
CA LYS A 58 -14.63 -10.69 2.94
C LYS A 58 -13.58 -10.25 1.90
N GLN A 59 -13.97 -9.46 0.91
CA GLN A 59 -13.08 -8.99 -0.15
C GLN A 59 -12.31 -7.76 0.31
N LEU A 60 -11.03 -7.67 -0.06
CA LEU A 60 -10.19 -6.52 0.25
C LEU A 60 -10.52 -5.33 -0.66
N THR A 61 -10.42 -4.12 -0.11
CA THR A 61 -10.33 -2.89 -0.91
C THR A 61 -8.97 -2.81 -1.61
N GLY A 62 -8.78 -1.85 -2.52
CA GLY A 62 -7.45 -1.56 -3.09
C GLY A 62 -6.41 -1.30 -1.99
N PHE A 63 -6.76 -0.44 -1.04
CA PHE A 63 -5.96 -0.17 0.17
C PHE A 63 -5.70 -1.44 0.99
N GLY A 64 -6.72 -2.28 1.20
CA GLY A 64 -6.58 -3.55 1.90
C GLY A 64 -5.62 -4.50 1.19
N ARG A 65 -5.61 -4.50 -0.13
CA ARG A 65 -4.67 -5.28 -0.95
C ARG A 65 -3.24 -4.79 -0.78
N GLU A 66 -3.00 -3.48 -0.83
CA GLU A 66 -1.68 -2.87 -0.57
C GLU A 66 -1.16 -3.21 0.83
N TYR A 67 -2.01 -3.04 1.84
CA TYR A 67 -1.68 -3.35 3.23
C TYR A 67 -1.29 -4.83 3.41
N LYS A 68 -2.12 -5.75 2.89
CA LYS A 68 -1.84 -7.19 2.94
C LYS A 68 -0.57 -7.54 2.18
N TYR A 69 -0.32 -6.93 1.02
CA TYR A 69 0.87 -7.17 0.23
C TYR A 69 2.14 -6.80 0.99
N LEU A 70 2.17 -5.64 1.63
CA LEU A 70 3.29 -5.23 2.47
C LEU A 70 3.51 -6.19 3.64
N LEU A 71 2.45 -6.63 4.33
CA LEU A 71 2.56 -7.65 5.40
C LEU A 71 3.20 -8.96 4.89
N GLN A 72 2.81 -9.42 3.70
CA GLN A 72 3.36 -10.63 3.08
C GLN A 72 4.85 -10.50 2.74
N HIS A 73 5.34 -9.26 2.57
CA HIS A 73 6.75 -8.94 2.29
C HIS A 73 7.53 -8.52 3.54
N GLY A 74 7.05 -8.91 4.73
CA GLY A 74 7.78 -8.72 5.98
C GLY A 74 7.61 -7.34 6.62
N TYR A 75 6.73 -6.49 6.10
CA TYR A 75 6.44 -5.22 6.75
C TYR A 75 5.46 -5.39 7.93
N ALA A 76 5.51 -4.44 8.86
CA ALA A 76 4.54 -4.28 9.94
C ALA A 76 4.06 -2.84 10.03
N TYR A 77 2.81 -2.67 10.43
CA TYR A 77 2.26 -1.35 10.71
C TYR A 77 2.74 -0.82 12.05
N ASP A 78 3.36 0.36 12.04
CA ASP A 78 3.71 1.15 13.21
C ASP A 78 2.64 2.24 13.43
N VAL A 79 1.77 2.01 14.41
CA VAL A 79 0.66 2.91 14.75
C VAL A 79 1.13 4.29 15.23
N LYS A 80 2.35 4.42 15.77
CA LYS A 80 2.85 5.71 16.28
C LYS A 80 3.24 6.65 15.15
N THR A 81 3.73 6.09 14.06
CA THR A 81 4.19 6.87 12.90
C THR A 81 3.24 6.78 11.71
N SER A 82 2.21 5.95 11.77
CA SER A 82 1.30 5.64 10.66
C SER A 82 2.06 5.20 9.41
N THR A 83 3.03 4.31 9.59
CA THR A 83 3.85 3.77 8.49
C THR A 83 3.92 2.25 8.53
N MET A 84 4.09 1.63 7.37
CA MET A 84 4.53 0.25 7.25
C MET A 84 6.06 0.24 7.23
N LYS A 85 6.68 -0.57 8.09
CA LYS A 85 8.15 -0.72 8.20
C LYS A 85 8.57 -2.17 8.07
N LEU A 86 9.67 -2.44 7.38
CA LEU A 86 10.22 -3.79 7.28
C LEU A 86 10.63 -4.29 8.67
N LYS A 87 10.13 -5.46 9.09
CA LYS A 87 10.60 -6.12 10.31
C LYS A 87 12.03 -6.59 10.07
N LYS A 88 12.95 -6.14 10.92
CA LYS A 88 14.32 -6.65 10.98
C LYS A 88 14.37 -7.99 11.69
#